data_AF-A0A165KZX0-F1
#
_entry.id   AF-A0A165KZX0-F1
#
_cell.length_a   1.000
_cell.length_b   1.000
_cell.length_c   1.000
_cell.angle_alpha   90.00
_cell.angle_beta   90.00
_cell.angle_gamma   90.00
#
_symmetry.space_group_name_H-M   'P 1'
#
loop_
_entity.id
_entity.type
_entity.pdbx_description
1 polymer ?
#
loop_
_entity_poly.entity_id
_entity_poly.type
_entity_poly.pdbx_seq_one_letter_code
_entity_poly.pdbx_strand_id
1 'polypeptide(L)'
;MTELTAIRRSRPVVSSPETPNAASEQDMHWDLRVRVDDSAETILPLSYAVTSHDGALEDTPLTAPVSSAGAPNTRYPKATFPFKWRPRLKPLNYRAYSEALMLAEKHWIIASILFIVTLIGSSVTIGWSLRLSTFQVAPSPLDLVSHIGPKGLVVLNTNLIAIDADEQSITLDWFVDHVCHVDDSCPDANIYFDQNLLRGNSIPTANNEKPIPIFTLDATDYLAYYYGLDYRFNSAVFRTQVAMTNFKNGGRSRQSYPFDKYTATLVFFAQTVSDNSTVPIVFDDSDGIAVGFNAKLDLQASGKFPQDVVVRELVVTRGQVIRIYALLVVIAIWLITIIFIMACIVAVFLGKGARSDFLVLPLATLFAFTQLRGTMPGAPSGFGANIDFIGVLPCLVLLTFSSVFMSAVFLFRNPEVDAPRWTNRHIVWASRPTHARNQNVTV
;
A
#
# COMPACT_ATOMS: atom_id res chain seq x y z
N MET A 1 -65.32 -26.54 1.82
CA MET A 1 -64.62 -25.94 0.66
C MET A 1 -63.15 -26.17 0.93
N THR A 2 -62.61 -27.18 0.28
CA THR A 2 -61.36 -27.83 0.65
C THR A 2 -60.55 -27.92 -0.63
N GLU A 3 -59.51 -27.07 -0.77
CA GLU A 3 -58.59 -27.14 -1.91
C GLU A 3 -57.36 -27.96 -1.52
N LEU A 4 -57.14 -29.01 -2.32
CA LEU A 4 -56.03 -29.94 -2.30
C LEU A 4 -54.93 -29.43 -3.25
N THR A 5 -53.73 -29.17 -2.73
CA THR A 5 -52.54 -28.93 -3.55
C THR A 5 -51.66 -30.17 -3.56
N ALA A 6 -51.47 -30.76 -4.73
CA ALA A 6 -50.79 -32.02 -4.96
C ALA A 6 -49.25 -31.86 -5.00
N ILE A 7 -48.56 -32.75 -4.29
CA ILE A 7 -47.10 -32.92 -4.27
C ILE A 7 -46.69 -33.87 -5.41
N ARG A 8 -45.85 -33.40 -6.34
CA ARG A 8 -45.25 -34.22 -7.40
C ARG A 8 -43.86 -34.70 -6.98
N ARG A 9 -43.71 -36.00 -6.73
CA ARG A 9 -42.42 -36.71 -6.56
C ARG A 9 -41.80 -37.01 -7.93
N SER A 10 -40.54 -36.66 -8.14
CA SER A 10 -39.67 -37.19 -9.20
C SER A 10 -38.69 -38.22 -8.62
N ARG A 11 -38.52 -39.33 -9.34
CA ARG A 11 -37.63 -40.47 -9.01
C ARG A 11 -36.16 -40.16 -9.33
N PRO A 12 -35.20 -40.84 -8.68
CA PRO A 12 -33.78 -40.75 -8.99
C PRO A 12 -33.42 -41.61 -10.21
N VAL A 13 -32.50 -41.11 -11.04
CA VAL A 13 -31.84 -41.86 -12.11
C VAL A 13 -30.54 -42.44 -11.56
N VAL A 14 -30.38 -43.74 -11.77
CA VAL A 14 -29.19 -44.55 -11.45
C VAL A 14 -28.25 -44.54 -12.66
N SER A 15 -26.96 -44.29 -12.45
CA SER A 15 -25.91 -44.65 -13.41
C SER A 15 -24.66 -45.15 -12.68
N SER A 16 -24.22 -46.33 -13.09
CA SER A 16 -23.09 -47.16 -12.61
C SER A 16 -21.71 -46.65 -13.10
N PRO A 17 -20.58 -47.26 -12.63
CA PRO A 17 -19.27 -46.62 -12.58
C PRO A 17 -18.36 -46.96 -13.78
N GLU A 18 -17.56 -45.99 -14.21
CA GLU A 18 -16.43 -46.17 -15.15
C GLU A 18 -15.09 -45.91 -14.46
N THR A 19 -14.14 -46.80 -14.76
CA THR A 19 -12.74 -46.88 -14.32
C THR A 19 -11.83 -45.80 -14.93
N PRO A 20 -10.63 -45.56 -14.35
CA PRO A 20 -9.76 -44.44 -14.71
C PRO A 20 -8.78 -44.82 -15.83
N ASN A 21 -8.54 -43.92 -16.79
CA ASN A 21 -7.37 -44.01 -17.66
C ASN A 21 -6.85 -42.64 -18.09
N ALA A 22 -5.53 -42.52 -17.94
CA ALA A 22 -4.56 -41.88 -18.80
C ALA A 22 -4.65 -40.36 -19.05
N ALA A 23 -3.60 -39.69 -18.57
CA ALA A 23 -3.18 -38.35 -18.92
C ALA A 23 -3.01 -38.18 -20.44
N SER A 24 -3.62 -37.13 -21.00
CA SER A 24 -3.27 -36.57 -22.30
C SER A 24 -2.91 -35.09 -22.14
N GLU A 25 -1.63 -34.83 -22.35
CA GLU A 25 -0.98 -33.62 -22.82
C GLU A 25 -1.94 -32.64 -23.54
N GLN A 26 -2.17 -31.47 -22.92
CA GLN A 26 -2.94 -30.37 -23.51
C GLN A 26 -1.96 -29.34 -24.08
N ASP A 27 -1.83 -29.36 -25.42
CA ASP A 27 -1.20 -28.32 -26.21
C ASP A 27 -1.97 -26.99 -26.05
N MET A 28 -1.30 -26.02 -25.44
CA MET A 28 -1.80 -24.64 -25.31
C MET A 28 -1.47 -23.87 -26.59
N HIS A 29 -2.38 -23.91 -27.56
CA HIS A 29 -2.32 -23.08 -28.77
C HIS A 29 -2.97 -21.71 -28.46
N TRP A 30 -2.16 -20.66 -28.35
CA TRP A 30 -2.67 -19.28 -28.24
C TRP A 30 -3.03 -18.76 -29.63
N ASP A 31 -4.33 -18.62 -29.91
CA ASP A 31 -4.84 -17.95 -31.12
C ASP A 31 -5.13 -16.48 -30.78
N LEU A 32 -4.24 -15.58 -31.23
CA LEU A 32 -4.34 -14.14 -30.97
C LEU A 32 -5.20 -13.49 -32.06
N ARG A 33 -6.54 -13.46 -31.86
CA ARG A 33 -7.42 -12.65 -32.70
C ARG A 33 -7.46 -11.20 -32.21
N VAL A 34 -6.80 -10.32 -32.94
CA VAL A 34 -7.01 -8.87 -32.87
C VAL A 34 -8.40 -8.57 -33.43
N ARG A 35 -9.36 -8.22 -32.57
CA ARG A 35 -10.65 -7.66 -32.96
C ARG A 35 -10.46 -6.13 -33.07
N VAL A 36 -10.52 -5.62 -34.29
CA VAL A 36 -10.67 -4.19 -34.58
C VAL A 36 -12.17 -3.93 -34.54
N ASP A 37 -12.64 -3.26 -33.49
CA ASP A 37 -14.02 -2.77 -33.43
C ASP A 37 -14.05 -1.36 -34.05
N ASP A 38 -14.54 -1.31 -35.30
CA ASP A 38 -15.00 -0.09 -35.95
C ASP A 38 -16.41 0.23 -35.43
N SER A 39 -16.51 1.14 -34.46
CA SER A 39 -17.78 1.79 -34.11
C SER A 39 -17.64 3.30 -34.28
N ALA A 40 -18.16 3.77 -35.40
CA ALA A 40 -18.41 5.18 -35.66
C ALA A 40 -19.56 5.64 -34.74
N GLU A 41 -19.29 6.61 -33.86
CA GLU A 41 -20.33 7.40 -33.21
C GLU A 41 -20.19 8.88 -33.55
N THR A 42 -21.34 9.40 -33.94
CA THR A 42 -21.62 10.73 -34.46
C THR A 42 -21.43 11.79 -33.37
N ILE A 43 -20.55 12.76 -33.63
CA ILE A 43 -20.34 13.93 -32.78
C ILE A 43 -21.49 14.93 -33.03
N LEU A 44 -22.34 15.14 -32.02
CA LEU A 44 -23.21 16.32 -31.91
C LEU A 44 -22.54 17.37 -31.00
N PRO A 45 -22.63 18.67 -31.31
CA PRO A 45 -22.07 19.72 -30.48
C PRO A 45 -23.06 20.14 -29.39
N LEU A 46 -22.71 19.93 -28.13
CA LEU A 46 -23.41 20.52 -26.99
C LEU A 46 -22.77 21.87 -26.66
N SER A 47 -23.47 22.94 -27.06
CA SER A 47 -23.25 24.32 -26.62
C SER A 47 -23.65 24.44 -25.15
N TYR A 48 -22.69 24.77 -24.27
CA TYR A 48 -22.98 25.23 -22.92
C TYR A 48 -22.90 26.75 -22.88
N ALA A 49 -24.06 27.39 -22.78
CA ALA A 49 -24.20 28.79 -22.42
C ALA A 49 -24.00 28.93 -20.90
N VAL A 50 -22.98 29.69 -20.51
CA VAL A 50 -22.76 30.14 -19.14
C VAL A 50 -23.49 31.47 -18.97
N THR A 51 -24.63 31.44 -18.28
CA THR A 51 -25.29 32.66 -17.79
C THR A 51 -24.65 33.08 -16.47
N SER A 52 -23.82 34.12 -16.55
CA SER A 52 -23.33 34.88 -15.40
C SER A 52 -24.49 35.65 -14.78
N HIS A 53 -24.77 35.40 -13.50
CA HIS A 53 -25.68 36.21 -12.70
C HIS A 53 -24.86 37.23 -11.92
N ASP A 54 -24.88 38.48 -12.39
CA ASP A 54 -24.32 39.62 -11.68
C ASP A 54 -25.18 39.93 -10.44
N GLY A 55 -24.56 39.84 -9.27
CA GLY A 55 -25.07 40.32 -8.00
C GLY A 55 -24.12 41.37 -7.46
N ALA A 56 -24.50 42.63 -7.61
CA ALA A 56 -23.78 43.80 -7.12
C ALA A 56 -23.66 43.80 -5.59
N LEU A 57 -22.46 44.05 -5.07
CA LEU A 57 -22.27 44.50 -3.69
C LEU A 57 -21.14 45.54 -3.62
N GLU A 58 -21.58 46.76 -3.32
CA GLU A 58 -20.92 47.94 -2.75
C GLU A 58 -19.38 48.07 -2.75
N ASP A 59 -18.95 49.06 -3.53
CA ASP A 59 -17.66 49.75 -3.44
C ASP A 59 -17.52 50.53 -2.12
N THR A 60 -16.43 50.32 -1.40
CA THR A 60 -15.82 51.36 -0.55
C THR A 60 -14.30 51.39 -0.77
N PRO A 61 -13.68 52.58 -0.91
CA PRO A 61 -12.32 52.69 -1.42
C PRO A 61 -11.29 52.63 -0.29
N LEU A 62 -10.39 51.65 -0.33
CA LEU A 62 -9.21 51.63 0.53
C LEU A 62 -8.00 52.21 -0.21
N THR A 63 -7.60 53.36 0.29
CA THR A 63 -6.47 54.19 -0.09
C THR A 63 -5.16 53.42 0.05
N ALA A 64 -4.34 53.41 -1.00
CA ALA A 64 -3.00 52.85 -0.97
C ALA A 64 -2.01 53.79 -0.25
N PRO A 65 -1.17 53.31 0.67
CA PRO A 65 0.08 53.97 0.98
C PRO A 65 1.18 53.44 0.06
N VAL A 66 1.67 54.35 -0.78
CA VAL A 66 2.99 54.30 -1.40
C VAL A 66 4.03 54.15 -0.28
N SER A 67 4.81 53.07 -0.29
CA SER A 67 6.13 53.08 0.33
C SER A 67 7.13 52.32 -0.52
N SER A 68 8.06 53.10 -1.05
CA SER A 68 9.32 52.70 -1.63
C SER A 68 10.24 52.19 -0.53
N ALA A 69 10.57 50.90 -0.56
CA ALA A 69 11.64 50.34 0.26
C ALA A 69 12.59 49.56 -0.66
N GLY A 70 13.81 50.08 -0.77
CA GLY A 70 14.85 49.56 -1.65
C GLY A 70 15.21 48.12 -1.37
N ALA A 71 15.43 47.38 -2.45
CA ALA A 71 15.99 46.04 -2.42
C ALA A 71 17.39 46.05 -1.78
N PRO A 72 17.64 45.26 -0.72
CA PRO A 72 19.00 45.06 -0.24
C PRO A 72 19.75 44.15 -1.22
N ASN A 73 20.75 44.74 -1.87
CA ASN A 73 21.79 44.06 -2.65
C ASN A 73 22.54 43.07 -1.75
N THR A 74 21.99 41.88 -1.56
CA THR A 74 22.67 40.77 -0.88
C THR A 74 23.56 40.08 -1.90
N ARG A 75 24.82 40.54 -1.97
CA ARG A 75 25.91 39.77 -2.58
C ARG A 75 25.99 38.44 -1.85
N TYR A 76 25.52 37.38 -2.50
CA TYR A 76 25.83 36.02 -2.07
C TYR A 76 27.35 35.82 -2.09
N PRO A 77 27.97 35.47 -0.95
CA PRO A 77 29.37 35.10 -0.96
C PRO A 77 29.52 33.82 -1.81
N LYS A 78 30.36 33.89 -2.85
CA LYS A 78 30.88 32.71 -3.55
C LYS A 78 31.60 31.85 -2.51
N ALA A 79 30.92 30.83 -2.00
CA ALA A 79 31.49 29.82 -1.15
C ALA A 79 32.41 28.93 -2.00
N THR A 80 33.68 29.31 -2.11
CA THR A 80 34.76 28.42 -2.51
C THR A 80 35.00 27.43 -1.37
N PHE A 81 34.45 26.23 -1.48
CA PHE A 81 34.78 25.11 -0.60
C PHE A 81 36.03 24.40 -1.13
N PRO A 82 37.21 24.51 -0.49
CA PRO A 82 38.34 23.63 -0.77
C PRO A 82 38.13 22.32 -0.02
N PHE A 83 37.11 21.55 -0.41
CA PHE A 83 36.82 20.28 0.24
C PHE A 83 37.69 19.18 -0.36
N LYS A 84 38.96 19.17 0.06
CA LYS A 84 39.94 18.14 -0.26
C LYS A 84 39.67 16.93 0.64
N TRP A 85 38.64 16.11 0.33
CA TRP A 85 38.50 14.77 0.90
C TRP A 85 39.73 13.95 0.53
N ARG A 86 40.69 13.86 1.44
CA ARG A 86 41.58 12.68 1.51
C ARG A 86 40.96 11.80 2.57
N PRO A 87 40.21 10.74 2.22
CA PRO A 87 39.87 9.74 3.19
C PRO A 87 41.19 9.15 3.69
N ARG A 88 41.58 9.47 4.93
CA ARG A 88 42.52 8.66 5.70
C ARG A 88 41.78 7.35 6.02
N LEU A 89 41.59 6.52 5.00
CA LEU A 89 41.30 5.11 5.17
C LEU A 89 42.52 4.57 5.91
N LYS A 90 42.39 4.40 7.23
CA LYS A 90 43.33 3.57 7.99
C LYS A 90 43.41 2.23 7.24
N PRO A 91 44.61 1.67 7.01
CA PRO A 91 44.73 0.38 6.35
C PRO A 91 43.93 -0.65 7.17
N LEU A 92 42.70 -0.92 6.72
CA LEU A 92 41.89 -2.01 7.21
C LEU A 92 42.73 -3.27 7.03
N ASN A 93 42.78 -4.10 8.07
CA ASN A 93 43.61 -5.29 8.19
C ASN A 93 43.46 -6.21 6.96
N TYR A 94 44.26 -5.96 5.92
CA TYR A 94 44.29 -6.73 4.68
C TYR A 94 44.59 -8.21 4.98
N ARG A 95 45.39 -8.44 6.02
CA ARG A 95 45.73 -9.77 6.56
C ARG A 95 44.52 -10.54 7.10
N ALA A 96 43.57 -9.86 7.75
CA ALA A 96 42.36 -10.51 8.26
C ALA A 96 41.42 -10.91 7.11
N TYR A 97 41.29 -10.05 6.09
CA TYR A 97 40.51 -10.37 4.89
C TYR A 97 41.12 -11.51 4.08
N SER A 98 42.45 -11.55 3.92
CA SER A 98 43.10 -12.63 3.17
C SER A 98 42.96 -13.99 3.86
N GLU A 99 43.09 -14.03 5.19
CA GLU A 99 42.90 -15.29 5.93
C GLU A 99 41.43 -15.75 5.90
N ALA A 100 40.46 -14.83 6.00
CA ALA A 100 39.05 -15.16 5.82
C ALA A 100 38.75 -15.70 4.41
N LEU A 101 39.37 -15.14 3.37
CA LEU A 101 39.21 -15.59 1.98
C LEU A 101 39.79 -16.99 1.76
N MET A 102 41.00 -17.28 2.27
CA MET A 102 41.60 -18.61 2.16
C MET A 102 40.80 -19.67 2.95
N LEU A 103 40.22 -19.29 4.09
CA LEU A 103 39.35 -20.19 4.86
C LEU A 103 38.02 -20.45 4.14
N ALA A 104 37.46 -19.41 3.49
CA ALA A 104 36.25 -19.50 2.69
C ALA A 104 36.46 -20.34 1.42
N GLU A 105 37.62 -20.25 0.78
CA GLU A 105 37.97 -21.09 -0.39
C GLU A 105 38.09 -22.56 0.02
N LYS A 106 38.76 -22.83 1.15
CA LYS A 106 38.91 -24.20 1.68
C LYS A 106 37.58 -24.82 2.12
N HIS A 107 36.62 -24.03 2.61
CA HIS A 107 35.35 -24.50 3.14
C HIS A 107 34.14 -23.87 2.45
N TRP A 108 34.21 -23.66 1.14
CA TRP A 108 33.20 -22.92 0.38
C TRP A 108 31.79 -23.49 0.52
N ILE A 109 31.66 -24.83 0.66
CA ILE A 109 30.36 -25.50 0.88
C ILE A 109 29.78 -25.10 2.24
N ILE A 110 30.58 -25.17 3.31
CA ILE A 110 30.13 -24.81 4.66
C ILE A 110 29.78 -23.33 4.72
N ALA A 111 30.62 -22.47 4.12
CA ALA A 111 30.35 -21.04 4.03
C ALA A 111 29.04 -20.75 3.27
N SER A 112 28.77 -21.47 2.18
CA SER A 112 27.53 -21.34 1.41
C SER A 112 26.30 -21.81 2.20
N ILE A 113 26.40 -22.94 2.90
CA ILE A 113 25.32 -23.44 3.77
C ILE A 113 25.03 -22.45 4.89
N LEU A 114 26.06 -21.95 5.58
CA LEU A 114 25.90 -20.94 6.64
C LEU A 114 25.27 -19.66 6.08
N PHE A 115 25.72 -19.20 4.92
CA PHE A 115 25.13 -18.03 4.26
C PHE A 115 23.64 -18.24 3.98
N ILE A 116 23.24 -19.37 3.40
CA ILE A 116 21.83 -19.70 3.14
C ILE A 116 21.03 -19.76 4.44
N VAL A 117 21.53 -20.43 5.48
CA VAL A 117 20.85 -20.53 6.78
C VAL A 117 20.68 -19.16 7.42
N THR A 118 21.70 -18.29 7.37
CA THR A 118 21.59 -16.91 7.89
C THR A 118 20.61 -16.06 7.08
N LEU A 119 20.56 -16.23 5.76
CA LEU A 119 19.61 -15.53 4.89
C LEU A 119 18.17 -15.97 5.20
N ILE A 120 17.93 -17.27 5.40
CA ILE A 120 16.61 -17.80 5.79
C ILE A 120 16.24 -17.34 7.21
N GLY A 121 17.15 -17.45 8.17
CA GLY A 121 16.89 -17.04 9.56
C GLY A 121 16.60 -15.55 9.69
N SER A 122 17.37 -14.71 8.97
CA SER A 122 17.14 -13.27 8.92
C SER A 122 15.83 -12.92 8.23
N SER A 123 15.45 -13.60 7.13
CA SER A 123 14.19 -13.31 6.44
C SER A 123 12.96 -13.65 7.30
N VAL A 124 13.00 -14.75 8.05
CA VAL A 124 11.94 -15.11 9.02
C VAL A 124 11.87 -14.10 10.16
N THR A 125 13.02 -13.73 10.73
CA THR A 125 13.09 -12.74 11.82
C THR A 125 12.57 -11.38 11.38
N ILE A 126 12.96 -10.93 10.18
CA ILE A 126 12.47 -9.69 9.58
C ILE A 126 10.96 -9.78 9.35
N GLY A 127 10.47 -10.87 8.75
CA GLY A 127 9.04 -11.10 8.51
C GLY A 127 8.21 -11.06 9.80
N TRP A 128 8.70 -11.67 10.88
CA TRP A 128 8.05 -11.62 12.18
C TRP A 128 8.09 -10.22 12.81
N SER A 129 9.24 -9.55 12.75
CA SER A 129 9.41 -8.20 13.33
C SER A 129 8.57 -7.14 12.62
N LEU A 130 8.25 -7.35 11.34
CA LEU A 130 7.44 -6.44 10.54
C LEU A 130 5.95 -6.83 10.53
N ARG A 131 5.55 -7.83 11.33
CA ARG A 131 4.14 -8.21 11.46
C ARG A 131 3.31 -6.96 11.79
N LEU A 132 2.18 -6.80 11.10
CA LEU A 132 1.26 -5.71 11.35
C LEU A 132 0.83 -5.76 12.82
N SER A 133 1.03 -4.65 13.53
CA SER A 133 0.43 -4.48 14.85
C SER A 133 -1.08 -4.39 14.71
N THR A 134 -1.80 -4.93 15.69
CA THR A 134 -3.24 -4.69 15.79
C THR A 134 -3.50 -3.19 15.85
N PHE A 135 -4.65 -2.79 15.31
CA PHE A 135 -5.14 -1.43 15.46
C PHE A 135 -5.34 -1.18 16.95
N GLN A 136 -4.53 -0.29 17.55
CA GLN A 136 -4.69 0.09 18.96
C GLN A 136 -5.07 1.57 19.02
N VAL A 137 -6.32 1.81 19.41
CA VAL A 137 -6.78 3.09 19.94
C VAL A 137 -6.15 3.19 21.32
N ALA A 138 -5.23 4.14 21.50
CA ALA A 138 -4.76 4.43 22.84
C ALA A 138 -6.00 4.84 23.66
N PRO A 139 -6.35 4.13 24.75
CA PRO A 139 -7.46 4.53 25.58
C PRO A 139 -7.14 5.92 26.08
N SER A 140 -8.02 6.90 25.83
CA SER A 140 -7.90 8.22 26.45
C SER A 140 -8.15 8.02 27.94
N PRO A 141 -7.11 7.99 28.81
CA PRO A 141 -7.25 7.51 30.18
C PRO A 141 -8.12 8.43 31.04
N LEU A 142 -8.44 9.62 30.53
CA LEU A 142 -9.23 10.64 31.20
C LEU A 142 -10.75 10.52 31.00
N ASP A 143 -11.23 9.70 30.06
CA ASP A 143 -12.65 9.74 29.66
C ASP A 143 -13.56 8.73 30.38
N LEU A 144 -13.03 7.62 30.93
CA LEU A 144 -13.88 6.52 31.39
C LEU A 144 -14.51 6.74 32.79
N VAL A 145 -13.76 7.32 33.74
CA VAL A 145 -14.17 7.35 35.16
C VAL A 145 -14.90 8.65 35.54
N SER A 146 -14.61 9.75 34.84
CA SER A 146 -15.16 11.07 35.18
C SER A 146 -16.56 11.33 34.60
N HIS A 147 -17.09 10.43 33.77
CA HIS A 147 -18.29 10.65 32.95
C HIS A 147 -19.43 9.66 33.18
N ILE A 148 -19.37 8.81 34.21
CA ILE A 148 -20.53 7.99 34.59
C ILE A 148 -21.55 8.94 35.25
N GLY A 149 -22.36 9.57 34.41
CA GLY A 149 -23.52 10.34 34.84
C GLY A 149 -24.70 9.43 35.15
N PRO A 150 -25.81 9.99 35.66
CA PRO A 150 -27.03 9.23 35.97
C PRO A 150 -27.68 8.57 34.74
N LYS A 151 -27.26 8.95 33.53
CA LYS A 151 -27.76 8.41 32.26
C LYS A 151 -26.95 7.23 31.73
N GLY A 152 -25.90 6.82 32.45
CA GLY A 152 -24.96 5.82 31.98
C GLY A 152 -23.99 6.35 30.91
N LEU A 153 -23.23 5.42 30.36
CA LEU A 153 -22.15 5.61 29.40
C LEU A 153 -22.23 4.51 28.35
N VAL A 154 -22.32 4.90 27.08
CA VAL A 154 -22.24 3.96 25.96
C VAL A 154 -20.77 3.79 25.58
N VAL A 155 -20.28 2.56 25.61
CA VAL A 155 -18.92 2.20 25.27
C VAL A 155 -18.94 1.51 23.91
N LEU A 156 -18.15 2.00 22.96
CA LEU A 156 -17.99 1.42 21.63
C LEU A 156 -16.62 0.77 21.52
N ASN A 157 -16.63 -0.54 21.37
CA ASN A 157 -15.47 -1.34 21.00
C ASN A 157 -15.52 -1.59 19.49
N THR A 158 -14.38 -1.52 18.81
CA THR A 158 -14.35 -1.65 17.34
C THR A 158 -13.38 -2.73 16.88
N ASN A 159 -13.77 -3.48 15.86
CA ASN A 159 -12.92 -4.46 15.21
C ASN A 159 -12.77 -4.13 13.72
N LEU A 160 -11.54 -3.88 13.29
CA LEU A 160 -11.22 -3.61 11.90
C LEU A 160 -11.21 -4.90 11.08
N ILE A 161 -12.19 -5.03 10.18
CA ILE A 161 -12.39 -6.22 9.35
C ILE A 161 -11.64 -6.14 8.03
N ALA A 162 -11.88 -5.06 7.27
CA ALA A 162 -11.34 -4.92 5.92
C ALA A 162 -11.15 -3.45 5.52
N ILE A 163 -10.23 -3.21 4.60
CA ILE A 163 -10.00 -1.92 3.95
C ILE A 163 -9.96 -2.16 2.44
N ASP A 164 -10.80 -1.43 1.71
CA ASP A 164 -10.83 -1.44 0.26
C ASP A 164 -10.40 -0.08 -0.30
N ALA A 165 -9.16 -0.01 -0.79
CA ALA A 165 -8.60 1.20 -1.40
C ALA A 165 -9.21 1.58 -2.75
N ASP A 166 -9.91 0.65 -3.39
CA ASP A 166 -10.49 0.80 -4.72
C ASP A 166 -11.87 1.46 -4.58
N GLU A 167 -12.67 0.93 -3.65
CA GLU A 167 -13.97 1.50 -3.27
C GLU A 167 -13.86 2.70 -2.32
N GLN A 168 -12.66 2.96 -1.80
CA GLN A 168 -12.42 3.93 -0.75
C GLN A 168 -13.33 3.71 0.45
N SER A 169 -13.35 2.48 0.97
CA SER A 169 -14.17 2.06 2.11
C SER A 169 -13.36 1.31 3.18
N ILE A 170 -13.82 1.38 4.43
CA ILE A 170 -13.32 0.62 5.58
C ILE A 170 -14.50 -0.09 6.25
N THR A 171 -14.36 -1.40 6.47
CA THR A 171 -15.39 -2.20 7.15
C THR A 171 -15.02 -2.37 8.61
N LEU A 172 -15.89 -1.91 9.49
CA LEU A 172 -15.74 -1.95 10.95
C LEU A 172 -16.90 -2.72 11.56
N ASP A 173 -16.59 -3.63 12.48
CA ASP A 173 -17.55 -4.21 13.41
C ASP A 173 -17.51 -3.41 14.71
N TRP A 174 -18.70 -3.14 15.25
CA TRP A 174 -18.89 -2.39 16.48
C TRP A 174 -19.51 -3.30 17.52
N PHE A 175 -18.93 -3.34 18.70
CA PHE A 175 -19.48 -3.98 19.88
C PHE A 175 -19.89 -2.87 20.84
N VAL A 176 -21.17 -2.87 21.21
CA VAL A 176 -21.77 -1.85 22.04
C VAL A 176 -21.88 -2.40 23.45
N ASP A 177 -21.23 -1.71 24.37
CA ASP A 177 -21.34 -1.96 25.80
C ASP A 177 -22.03 -0.77 26.49
N HIS A 178 -22.69 -1.05 27.60
CA HIS A 178 -23.42 -0.03 28.35
C HIS A 178 -23.06 -0.09 29.83
N VAL A 179 -22.52 1.00 30.34
CA VAL A 179 -22.10 1.12 31.73
C VAL A 179 -23.04 2.08 32.44
N CYS A 180 -23.79 1.58 33.40
CA CYS A 180 -24.70 2.37 34.22
C CYS A 180 -24.74 1.84 35.66
N HIS A 181 -25.21 2.64 36.60
CA HIS A 181 -25.36 2.22 38.00
C HIS A 181 -26.60 1.35 38.18
N VAL A 182 -26.48 0.29 38.98
CA VAL A 182 -27.55 -0.71 39.21
C VAL A 182 -28.79 -0.08 39.86
N ASP A 183 -28.58 0.96 40.66
CA ASP A 183 -29.65 1.67 41.37
C ASP A 183 -30.38 2.68 40.49
N ASP A 184 -29.79 3.07 39.35
CA ASP A 184 -30.37 4.03 38.42
C ASP A 184 -31.09 3.27 37.29
N SER A 185 -32.28 3.75 36.90
CA SER A 185 -32.95 3.22 35.71
C SER A 185 -32.10 3.54 34.47
N CYS A 186 -31.39 2.55 33.95
CA CYS A 186 -30.57 2.73 32.77
C CYS A 186 -31.47 3.00 31.56
N PRO A 187 -31.44 4.20 30.97
CA PRO A 187 -32.34 4.54 29.88
C PRO A 187 -31.90 3.84 28.59
N ASP A 188 -32.86 3.43 27.78
CA ASP A 188 -32.59 2.97 26.41
C ASP A 188 -31.95 4.08 25.59
N ALA A 189 -30.99 3.73 24.74
CA ALA A 189 -30.19 4.69 23.98
C ALA A 189 -30.22 4.40 22.48
N ASN A 190 -30.56 5.44 21.71
CA ASN A 190 -30.41 5.47 20.26
C ASN A 190 -29.01 5.98 19.90
N ILE A 191 -28.24 5.15 19.21
CA ILE A 191 -26.90 5.49 18.71
C ILE A 191 -27.04 5.97 17.27
N TYR A 192 -26.45 7.13 17.00
CA TYR A 192 -26.47 7.76 15.69
C TYR A 192 -25.06 7.79 15.09
N PHE A 193 -25.01 7.67 13.77
CA PHE A 193 -23.79 7.75 12.97
C PHE A 193 -24.04 8.62 11.73
N ASP A 194 -23.03 9.35 11.28
CA ASP A 194 -23.12 10.17 10.07
C ASP A 194 -23.30 9.29 8.82
N GLN A 195 -24.53 9.27 8.29
CA GLN A 195 -24.90 8.46 7.14
C GLN A 195 -24.20 8.89 5.84
N ASN A 196 -23.71 10.13 5.74
CA ASN A 196 -22.94 10.58 4.58
C ASN A 196 -21.60 9.84 4.44
N LEU A 197 -21.12 9.30 5.56
CA LEU A 197 -19.88 8.55 5.63
C LEU A 197 -20.12 7.06 5.40
N LEU A 198 -21.35 6.59 5.18
CA LEU A 198 -21.61 5.17 4.90
C LEU A 198 -21.53 4.87 3.40
N ARG A 199 -20.94 3.72 3.04
CA ARG A 199 -20.92 3.14 1.70
C ARG A 199 -21.86 1.94 1.64
N GLY A 200 -22.43 1.66 0.46
CA GLY A 200 -23.14 0.41 0.18
C GLY A 200 -24.64 0.36 0.53
N ASN A 201 -25.17 1.30 1.32
CA ASN A 201 -26.61 1.37 1.57
C ASN A 201 -27.26 2.38 0.63
N SER A 202 -28.20 1.92 -0.20
CA SER A 202 -29.06 2.74 -1.07
C SER A 202 -30.10 3.53 -0.26
N ILE A 203 -29.65 4.27 0.75
CA ILE A 203 -30.48 5.23 1.46
C ILE A 203 -30.64 6.44 0.52
N PRO A 204 -31.83 7.08 0.45
CA PRO A 204 -32.00 8.32 -0.30
C PRO A 204 -30.89 9.33 0.04
N THR A 205 -30.51 10.15 -0.94
CA THR A 205 -29.46 11.18 -0.83
C THR A 205 -29.49 11.84 0.53
N ALA A 206 -28.45 11.56 1.34
CA ALA A 206 -28.36 12.06 2.69
C ALA A 206 -28.37 13.59 2.68
N ASN A 207 -29.30 14.16 3.44
CA ASN A 207 -29.35 15.58 3.74
C ASN A 207 -28.60 15.85 5.05
N ASN A 208 -28.41 17.12 5.41
CA ASN A 208 -27.79 17.49 6.70
C ASN A 208 -28.77 17.36 7.89
N GLU A 209 -29.81 16.54 7.76
CA GLU A 209 -30.77 16.29 8.83
C GLU A 209 -30.25 15.22 9.79
N LYS A 210 -30.80 15.19 11.00
CA LYS A 210 -30.46 14.18 11.99
C LYS A 210 -30.73 12.78 11.39
N PRO A 211 -29.71 11.89 11.34
CA PRO A 211 -29.90 10.57 10.75
C PRO A 211 -30.84 9.71 11.60
N ILE A 212 -31.38 8.65 10.99
CA ILE A 212 -32.04 7.55 11.70
C ILE A 212 -30.98 6.84 12.56
N PRO A 213 -31.30 6.39 13.80
CA PRO A 213 -30.34 5.67 14.62
C PRO A 213 -29.81 4.44 13.88
N ILE A 214 -28.49 4.23 13.96
CA ILE A 214 -27.83 3.06 13.37
C ILE A 214 -28.00 1.82 14.24
N PHE A 215 -28.16 2.04 15.54
CA PHE A 215 -28.35 0.99 16.53
C PHE A 215 -29.20 1.54 17.68
N THR A 216 -30.16 0.76 18.15
CA THR A 216 -30.96 1.07 19.34
C THR A 216 -30.59 0.05 20.41
N LEU A 217 -30.07 0.56 21.52
CA LEU A 217 -29.69 -0.22 22.69
C LEU A 217 -30.87 -0.26 23.66
N ASP A 218 -31.41 -1.46 23.87
CA ASP A 218 -32.32 -1.75 24.98
C ASP A 218 -31.48 -2.03 26.23
N ALA A 219 -31.52 -1.09 27.18
CA ALA A 219 -30.71 -1.15 28.38
C ALA A 219 -31.21 -2.23 29.34
N THR A 220 -32.51 -2.53 29.32
CA THR A 220 -33.13 -3.56 30.17
C THR A 220 -32.64 -4.94 29.75
N ASP A 221 -32.69 -5.24 28.46
CA ASP A 221 -32.22 -6.50 27.91
C ASP A 221 -30.69 -6.66 28.07
N TYR A 222 -29.93 -5.57 27.86
CA TYR A 222 -28.48 -5.60 28.04
C TYR A 222 -28.08 -5.93 29.49
N LEU A 223 -28.74 -5.31 30.49
CA LEU A 223 -28.48 -5.60 31.90
C LEU A 223 -28.91 -7.02 32.27
N ALA A 224 -30.05 -7.49 31.76
CA ALA A 224 -30.51 -8.86 31.97
C ALA A 224 -29.46 -9.88 31.48
N TYR A 225 -28.82 -9.62 30.34
CA TYR A 225 -27.69 -10.42 29.85
C TYR A 225 -26.46 -10.32 30.75
N TYR A 226 -26.05 -9.09 31.10
CA TYR A 226 -24.84 -8.87 31.90
C TYR A 226 -24.90 -9.59 33.26
N TYR A 227 -26.08 -9.63 33.88
CA TYR A 227 -26.31 -10.35 35.14
C TYR A 227 -26.65 -11.84 34.96
N GLY A 228 -26.66 -12.35 33.72
CA GLY A 228 -26.99 -13.76 33.44
C GLY A 228 -28.44 -14.13 33.74
N LEU A 229 -29.35 -13.15 33.75
CA LEU A 229 -30.78 -13.34 34.00
C LEU A 229 -31.53 -13.76 32.73
N ASP A 230 -31.15 -13.20 31.56
CA ASP A 230 -31.70 -13.59 30.26
C ASP A 230 -30.61 -13.64 29.18
N TYR A 231 -30.60 -14.74 28.41
CA TYR A 231 -29.68 -14.95 27.28
C TYR A 231 -30.37 -14.83 25.92
N ARG A 232 -31.66 -14.46 25.88
CA ARG A 232 -32.47 -14.33 24.65
C ARG A 232 -32.40 -12.93 24.03
N PHE A 233 -31.31 -12.22 24.26
CA PHE A 233 -31.09 -10.86 23.73
C PHE A 233 -30.43 -10.93 22.33
N ASN A 234 -30.62 -9.88 21.53
CA ASN A 234 -29.87 -9.72 20.29
C ASN A 234 -28.44 -9.28 20.61
N SER A 235 -27.45 -9.81 19.88
CA SER A 235 -26.06 -9.37 20.05
C SER A 235 -25.96 -7.87 19.85
N ALA A 236 -25.29 -7.17 20.77
CA ALA A 236 -25.05 -5.73 20.71
C ALA A 236 -23.93 -5.39 19.71
N VAL A 237 -24.06 -5.91 18.49
CA VAL A 237 -23.04 -5.84 17.44
C VAL A 237 -23.66 -5.35 16.15
N PHE A 238 -23.02 -4.39 15.50
CA PHE A 238 -23.40 -3.93 14.17
C PHE A 238 -22.18 -3.67 13.29
N ARG A 239 -22.37 -3.73 11.97
CA ARG A 239 -21.29 -3.54 10.98
C ARG A 239 -21.53 -2.28 10.18
N THR A 240 -20.48 -1.50 9.95
CA THR A 240 -20.51 -0.33 9.07
C THR A 240 -19.44 -0.40 8.00
N GLN A 241 -19.78 0.03 6.78
CA GLN A 241 -18.81 0.33 5.74
C GLN A 241 -18.66 1.84 5.66
N VAL A 242 -17.55 2.36 6.16
CA VAL A 242 -17.29 3.80 6.25
C VAL A 242 -16.47 4.26 5.03
N ALA A 243 -16.82 5.39 4.45
CA ALA A 243 -16.09 6.05 3.40
C ALA A 243 -14.76 6.57 3.94
N MET A 244 -13.70 6.33 3.18
CA MET A 244 -12.43 7.00 3.38
C MET A 244 -12.16 7.99 2.25
N THR A 245 -11.37 9.01 2.56
CA THR A 245 -10.98 10.05 1.62
C THR A 245 -9.47 10.27 1.68
N ASN A 246 -8.87 10.61 0.55
CA ASN A 246 -7.48 11.04 0.46
C ASN A 246 -7.33 12.56 0.52
N PHE A 247 -8.44 13.32 0.61
CA PHE A 247 -8.44 14.77 0.53
C PHE A 247 -7.64 15.42 1.66
N LYS A 248 -7.84 14.93 2.89
CA LYS A 248 -7.11 15.42 4.06
C LYS A 248 -5.66 14.96 4.00
N ASN A 249 -4.74 15.76 4.56
CA ASN A 249 -3.32 15.42 4.71
C ASN A 249 -2.53 15.24 3.40
N GLY A 250 -2.87 15.98 2.35
CA GLY A 250 -2.02 16.16 1.16
C GLY A 250 -2.37 15.28 -0.05
N GLY A 251 -3.59 14.74 -0.14
CA GLY A 251 -4.10 14.26 -1.43
C GLY A 251 -3.51 12.94 -1.93
N ARG A 252 -2.83 12.14 -1.10
CA ARG A 252 -2.11 10.93 -1.55
C ARG A 252 -3.06 9.81 -1.95
N SER A 253 -3.50 9.88 -3.21
CA SER A 253 -4.38 8.91 -3.84
C SER A 253 -3.69 7.57 -4.07
N ARG A 254 -4.45 6.61 -4.63
CA ARG A 254 -3.98 5.30 -5.08
C ARG A 254 -2.75 5.35 -6.01
N GLN A 255 -2.55 6.46 -6.73
CA GLN A 255 -1.36 6.67 -7.56
C GLN A 255 -0.07 6.77 -6.74
N SER A 256 -0.16 7.13 -5.45
CA SER A 256 0.99 7.26 -4.55
C SER A 256 1.49 5.93 -3.98
N TYR A 257 0.99 4.78 -4.43
CA TYR A 257 1.39 3.46 -3.96
C TYR A 257 2.93 3.30 -3.95
N PRO A 258 3.55 2.74 -2.89
CA PRO A 258 2.94 2.15 -1.69
C PRO A 258 2.76 3.14 -0.50
N PHE A 259 2.85 4.44 -0.76
CA PHE A 259 2.78 5.51 0.24
C PHE A 259 1.45 6.29 0.20
N ASP A 260 0.41 5.68 -0.37
CA ASP A 260 -0.96 6.13 -0.29
C ASP A 260 -1.41 6.27 1.18
N LYS A 261 -2.20 7.31 1.42
CA LYS A 261 -2.68 7.70 2.75
C LYS A 261 -4.14 8.13 2.62
N TYR A 262 -4.97 7.52 3.43
CA TYR A 262 -6.39 7.82 3.50
C TYR A 262 -6.76 8.20 4.93
N THR A 263 -7.88 8.90 5.04
CA THR A 263 -8.48 9.32 6.30
C THR A 263 -9.95 8.93 6.27
N ALA A 264 -10.45 8.31 7.33
CA ALA A 264 -11.87 8.08 7.56
C ALA A 264 -12.27 8.87 8.81
N THR A 265 -13.31 9.67 8.72
CA THR A 265 -13.86 10.37 9.89
C THR A 265 -15.00 9.52 10.43
N LEU A 266 -15.09 9.39 11.75
CA LEU A 266 -16.14 8.69 12.45
C LEU A 266 -16.81 9.71 13.36
N VAL A 267 -18.13 9.82 13.26
CA VAL A 267 -18.91 10.76 14.06
C VAL A 267 -20.04 9.98 14.70
N PHE A 268 -20.03 9.92 16.03
CA PHE A 268 -21.02 9.22 16.83
C PHE A 268 -21.61 10.14 17.88
N PHE A 269 -22.90 9.94 18.16
CA PHE A 269 -23.57 10.52 19.32
C PHE A 269 -24.72 9.60 19.73
N ALA A 270 -25.10 9.61 21.00
CA ALA A 270 -26.23 8.83 21.50
C ALA A 270 -27.26 9.76 22.15
N GLN A 271 -28.53 9.36 22.06
CA GLN A 271 -29.61 10.03 22.76
C GLN A 271 -30.55 9.01 23.39
N THR A 272 -31.10 9.35 24.55
CA THR A 272 -32.11 8.53 25.22
C THR A 272 -33.39 8.43 24.38
N VAL A 273 -34.03 7.26 24.38
CA VAL A 273 -35.27 7.02 23.62
C VAL A 273 -36.45 7.81 24.20
N SER A 274 -36.51 7.95 25.53
CA SER A 274 -37.61 8.58 26.26
C SER A 274 -37.72 10.10 26.06
N ASP A 275 -36.59 10.79 26.10
CA ASP A 275 -36.52 12.26 26.24
C ASP A 275 -35.55 12.92 25.25
N ASN A 276 -34.94 12.17 24.32
CA ASN A 276 -33.98 12.66 23.33
C ASN A 276 -32.78 13.42 23.92
N SER A 277 -32.44 13.12 25.17
CA SER A 277 -31.32 13.77 25.86
C SER A 277 -30.01 13.09 25.51
N THR A 278 -28.89 13.82 25.50
CA THR A 278 -27.60 13.25 25.10
C THR A 278 -27.10 12.23 26.13
N VAL A 279 -26.53 11.14 25.61
CA VAL A 279 -25.84 10.11 26.39
C VAL A 279 -24.38 10.09 25.94
N PRO A 280 -23.41 10.14 26.86
CA PRO A 280 -22.01 10.14 26.50
C PRO A 280 -21.63 8.82 25.81
N ILE A 281 -20.87 8.93 24.72
CA ILE A 281 -20.22 7.81 24.03
C ILE A 281 -18.72 7.87 24.30
N VAL A 282 -18.09 6.71 24.47
CA VAL A 282 -16.62 6.58 24.48
C VAL A 282 -16.18 5.42 23.60
N PHE A 283 -14.97 5.52 23.06
CA PHE A 283 -14.29 4.42 22.38
C PHE A 283 -13.29 3.84 23.37
N ASP A 284 -13.47 2.58 23.76
CA ASP A 284 -12.64 1.96 24.79
C ASP A 284 -11.53 1.13 24.14
N ASP A 285 -11.90 0.02 23.51
CA ASP A 285 -10.97 -0.86 22.82
C ASP A 285 -11.14 -0.83 21.31
N SER A 286 -10.03 -1.08 20.63
CA SER A 286 -10.05 -1.38 19.22
C SER A 286 -9.15 -2.58 18.95
N ASP A 287 -9.63 -3.49 18.14
CA ASP A 287 -8.85 -4.61 17.64
C ASP A 287 -9.01 -4.74 16.12
N GLY A 288 -8.40 -5.77 15.55
CA GLY A 288 -8.53 -6.13 14.15
C GLY A 288 -7.32 -5.76 13.31
N ILE A 289 -7.21 -6.46 12.18
CA ILE A 289 -6.13 -6.30 11.21
C ILE A 289 -6.74 -6.39 9.81
N ALA A 290 -6.72 -5.27 9.09
CA ALA A 290 -6.95 -5.29 7.65
C ALA A 290 -5.65 -5.67 6.93
N VAL A 291 -5.67 -6.81 6.23
CA VAL A 291 -4.48 -7.34 5.54
C VAL A 291 -3.90 -6.29 4.59
N GLY A 292 -2.62 -5.98 4.77
CA GLY A 292 -1.88 -5.05 3.92
C GLY A 292 -2.05 -3.57 4.25
N PHE A 293 -2.86 -3.24 5.24
CA PHE A 293 -3.03 -1.87 5.72
C PHE A 293 -2.64 -1.75 7.19
N ASN A 294 -2.32 -0.52 7.59
CA ASN A 294 -2.11 -0.10 8.95
C ASN A 294 -3.06 1.09 9.19
N ALA A 295 -4.03 0.89 10.06
CA ALA A 295 -4.93 1.93 10.53
C ALA A 295 -4.42 2.45 11.87
N LYS A 296 -4.46 3.77 12.06
CA LYS A 296 -4.10 4.44 13.31
C LYS A 296 -5.10 5.54 13.59
N LEU A 297 -5.46 5.72 14.85
CA LEU A 297 -6.27 6.85 15.25
C LEU A 297 -5.43 8.12 15.29
N ASP A 298 -5.91 9.19 14.67
CA ASP A 298 -5.32 10.53 14.77
C ASP A 298 -5.86 11.23 16.01
N LEU A 299 -5.07 11.23 17.08
CA LEU A 299 -5.43 11.84 18.35
C LEU A 299 -5.56 13.36 18.29
N GLN A 300 -4.98 14.04 17.29
CA GLN A 300 -5.05 15.49 17.18
C GLN A 300 -6.36 15.96 16.57
N ALA A 301 -6.89 15.21 15.60
CA ALA A 301 -8.17 15.50 14.97
C ALA A 301 -9.36 14.84 15.70
N SER A 302 -9.06 13.94 16.63
CA SER A 302 -10.05 13.25 17.46
C SER A 302 -10.37 14.06 18.72
N GLY A 303 -11.65 14.19 19.05
CA GLY A 303 -12.08 14.94 20.22
C GLY A 303 -13.53 14.72 20.61
N LYS A 304 -13.89 15.19 21.80
CA LYS A 304 -15.28 15.39 22.23
C LYS A 304 -15.70 16.80 21.83
N PHE A 305 -16.86 16.90 21.21
CA PHE A 305 -17.47 18.15 20.77
C PHE A 305 -18.72 18.44 21.62
N PRO A 306 -19.29 19.65 21.54
CA PRO A 306 -20.54 19.96 22.24
C PRO A 306 -21.63 18.92 21.96
N GLN A 307 -22.55 18.73 22.91
CA GLN A 307 -23.64 17.75 22.84
C GLN A 307 -23.16 16.28 22.85
N ASP A 308 -22.04 16.01 23.53
CA ASP A 308 -21.48 14.67 23.71
C ASP A 308 -21.19 13.94 22.37
N VAL A 309 -20.97 14.71 21.31
CA VAL A 309 -20.60 14.17 20.00
C VAL A 309 -19.13 13.76 20.04
N VAL A 310 -18.86 12.52 19.66
CA VAL A 310 -17.50 11.99 19.58
C VAL A 310 -17.09 11.92 18.12
N VAL A 311 -16.02 12.65 17.79
CA VAL A 311 -15.38 12.59 16.48
C VAL A 311 -14.04 11.89 16.61
N ARG A 312 -13.81 10.90 15.76
CA ARG A 312 -12.57 10.12 15.65
C ARG A 312 -12.10 10.12 14.22
N GLU A 313 -10.84 10.48 13.97
CA GLU A 313 -10.25 10.42 12.63
C GLU A 313 -9.29 9.23 12.54
N LEU A 314 -9.61 8.28 11.68
CA LEU A 314 -8.77 7.12 11.38
C LEU A 314 -7.87 7.43 10.19
N VAL A 315 -6.56 7.29 10.38
CA VAL A 315 -5.55 7.40 9.33
C VAL A 315 -5.19 6.00 8.86
N VAL A 316 -5.49 5.72 7.61
CA VAL A 316 -5.23 4.44 6.95
C VAL A 316 -4.04 4.59 6.00
N THR A 317 -3.06 3.69 6.13
CA THR A 317 -1.88 3.69 5.27
C THR A 317 -1.46 2.26 4.94
N ARG A 318 -0.65 2.03 3.90
CA ARG A 318 -0.14 0.67 3.62
C ARG A 318 0.73 0.13 4.75
N GLY A 319 0.67 -1.18 4.97
CA GLY A 319 1.54 -1.88 5.91
C GLY A 319 3.02 -1.66 5.62
N GLN A 320 3.85 -1.62 6.67
CA GLN A 320 5.29 -1.41 6.53
C GLN A 320 5.97 -2.50 5.69
N VAL A 321 5.52 -3.76 5.82
CA VAL A 321 5.97 -4.89 5.00
C VAL A 321 5.77 -4.62 3.52
N ILE A 322 4.57 -4.18 3.12
CA ILE A 322 4.23 -3.91 1.72
C ILE A 322 5.11 -2.79 1.16
N ARG A 323 5.33 -1.73 1.93
CA ARG A 323 6.22 -0.63 1.52
C ARG A 323 7.65 -1.11 1.27
N ILE A 324 8.21 -1.86 2.22
CA ILE A 324 9.57 -2.40 2.10
C ILE A 324 9.65 -3.37 0.91
N TYR A 325 8.68 -4.27 0.78
CA TYR A 325 8.61 -5.23 -0.32
C TYR A 325 8.60 -4.53 -1.69
N ALA A 326 7.71 -3.55 -1.87
CA ALA A 326 7.62 -2.79 -3.12
C ALA A 326 8.94 -2.04 -3.43
N LEU A 327 9.57 -1.42 -2.43
CA LEU A 327 10.87 -0.76 -2.61
C LEU A 327 11.98 -1.73 -2.98
N LEU A 328 12.05 -2.91 -2.33
CA LEU A 328 13.04 -3.94 -2.63
C LEU A 328 12.91 -4.46 -4.05
N VAL A 329 11.67 -4.68 -4.53
CA VAL A 329 11.43 -5.10 -5.92
C VAL A 329 11.91 -4.04 -6.91
N VAL A 330 11.62 -2.76 -6.67
CA VAL A 330 12.11 -1.68 -7.53
C VAL A 330 13.65 -1.62 -7.54
N ILE A 331 14.30 -1.75 -6.39
CA ILE A 331 15.77 -1.80 -6.30
C ILE A 331 16.33 -3.01 -7.07
N ALA A 332 15.72 -4.19 -6.92
CA ALA A 332 16.15 -5.39 -7.62
C ALA A 332 16.02 -5.24 -9.16
N ILE A 333 14.89 -4.69 -9.62
CA ILE A 333 14.66 -4.38 -11.04
C ILE A 333 15.75 -3.45 -11.57
N TRP A 334 16.09 -2.39 -10.83
CA TRP A 334 17.18 -1.47 -11.20
C TRP A 334 18.54 -2.16 -11.27
N LEU A 335 18.90 -2.98 -10.27
CA LEU A 335 20.19 -3.68 -10.25
C LEU A 335 20.33 -4.64 -11.44
N ILE A 336 19.30 -5.44 -11.71
CA ILE A 336 19.29 -6.36 -12.86
C ILE A 336 19.39 -5.58 -14.18
N THR A 337 18.65 -4.47 -14.29
CA THR A 337 18.68 -3.62 -15.49
C THR A 337 20.07 -3.03 -15.72
N ILE A 338 20.72 -2.52 -14.68
CA ILE A 338 22.09 -2.00 -14.76
C ILE A 338 23.07 -3.10 -15.19
N ILE A 339 22.93 -4.33 -14.68
CA ILE A 339 23.76 -5.47 -15.09
C ILE A 339 23.59 -5.74 -16.60
N PHE A 340 22.36 -5.75 -17.12
CA PHE A 340 22.13 -5.97 -18.55
C PHE A 340 22.63 -4.82 -19.42
N ILE A 341 22.45 -3.56 -19.00
CA ILE A 341 23.02 -2.40 -19.70
C ILE A 341 24.54 -2.51 -19.74
N MET A 342 25.19 -2.86 -18.63
CA MET A 342 26.65 -3.04 -18.58
C MET A 342 27.10 -4.19 -19.49
N ALA A 343 26.38 -5.32 -19.48
CA ALA A 343 26.65 -6.43 -20.39
C ALA A 343 26.50 -5.99 -21.85
N CYS A 344 25.45 -5.22 -22.17
CA CYS A 344 25.22 -4.63 -23.49
C CYS A 344 26.37 -3.71 -23.89
N ILE A 345 26.85 -2.87 -22.99
CA ILE A 345 27.96 -1.97 -23.29
C ILE A 345 29.24 -2.76 -23.60
N VAL A 346 29.53 -3.80 -22.82
CA VAL A 346 30.70 -4.66 -23.03
C VAL A 346 30.60 -5.44 -24.35
N ALA A 347 29.43 -5.98 -24.67
CA ALA A 347 29.23 -6.75 -25.90
C ALA A 347 29.23 -5.87 -27.15
N VAL A 348 28.47 -4.76 -27.12
CA VAL A 348 28.24 -3.88 -28.27
C VAL A 348 29.40 -2.92 -28.48
N PHE A 349 29.79 -2.14 -27.47
CA PHE A 349 30.79 -1.09 -27.63
C PHE A 349 32.23 -1.59 -27.50
N LEU A 350 32.47 -2.52 -26.57
CA LEU A 350 33.81 -3.08 -26.40
C LEU A 350 34.06 -4.25 -27.36
N GLY A 351 33.00 -4.82 -27.94
CA GLY A 351 33.10 -5.90 -28.91
C GLY A 351 33.56 -7.22 -28.30
N LYS A 352 33.40 -7.42 -26.99
CA LYS A 352 33.64 -8.72 -26.36
C LYS A 352 32.62 -9.73 -26.92
N GLY A 353 33.06 -10.96 -27.18
CA GLY A 353 32.18 -12.05 -27.53
C GLY A 353 31.24 -12.38 -26.35
N ALA A 354 29.98 -12.62 -26.66
CA ALA A 354 28.95 -13.01 -25.71
C ALA A 354 28.33 -14.32 -26.18
N ARG A 355 28.04 -15.24 -25.26
CA ARG A 355 27.32 -16.47 -25.63
C ARG A 355 25.91 -16.11 -26.09
N SER A 356 25.41 -16.82 -27.09
CA SER A 356 24.07 -16.65 -27.66
C SER A 356 22.96 -16.72 -26.61
N ASP A 357 23.14 -17.54 -25.57
CA ASP A 357 22.19 -17.69 -24.46
C ASP A 357 21.85 -16.36 -23.75
N PHE A 358 22.79 -15.42 -23.72
CA PHE A 358 22.60 -14.13 -23.03
C PHE A 358 21.69 -13.15 -23.80
N LEU A 359 21.40 -13.42 -25.07
CA LEU A 359 20.59 -12.53 -25.92
C LEU A 359 19.12 -12.55 -25.54
N VAL A 360 18.63 -13.70 -25.09
CA VAL A 360 17.21 -13.90 -24.74
C VAL A 360 16.92 -13.40 -23.32
N LEU A 361 17.95 -13.24 -22.47
CA LEU A 361 17.77 -12.88 -21.07
C LEU A 361 17.11 -11.51 -20.85
N PRO A 362 17.51 -10.40 -21.52
CA PRO A 362 16.82 -9.12 -21.36
C PRO A 362 15.34 -9.18 -21.78
N LEU A 363 15.03 -9.93 -22.85
CA LEU A 363 13.66 -10.11 -23.32
C LEU A 363 12.83 -10.93 -22.34
N ALA A 364 13.35 -12.04 -21.83
CA ALA A 364 12.68 -12.84 -20.80
C ALA A 364 12.47 -12.04 -19.51
N THR A 365 13.46 -11.23 -19.12
CA THR A 365 13.39 -10.37 -17.95
C THR A 365 12.31 -9.30 -18.08
N LEU A 366 12.10 -8.76 -19.27
CA LEU A 366 11.03 -7.79 -19.54
C LEU A 366 9.66 -8.35 -19.17
N PHE A 367 9.35 -9.58 -19.62
CA PHE A 367 8.10 -10.27 -19.27
C PHE A 367 8.05 -10.67 -17.80
N ALA A 368 9.18 -11.09 -17.22
CA ALA A 368 9.25 -11.41 -15.80
C ALA A 368 8.95 -10.17 -14.92
N PHE A 369 9.40 -8.98 -15.31
CA PHE A 369 9.19 -7.76 -14.54
C PHE A 369 7.75 -7.27 -14.56
N THR A 370 7.04 -7.42 -15.69
CA THR A 370 5.61 -7.08 -15.73
C THR A 370 4.79 -8.02 -14.86
N GLN A 371 5.12 -9.32 -14.84
CA GLN A 371 4.50 -10.28 -13.93
C GLN A 371 4.85 -9.99 -12.47
N LEU A 372 6.13 -9.73 -12.16
CA LEU A 372 6.59 -9.40 -10.81
C LEU A 372 5.87 -8.17 -10.25
N ARG A 373 5.65 -7.16 -11.09
CA ARG A 373 4.85 -5.98 -10.74
C ARG A 373 3.40 -6.35 -10.38
N GLY A 374 2.79 -7.29 -11.09
CA GLY A 374 1.46 -7.82 -10.79
C GLY A 374 1.35 -8.56 -9.46
N THR A 375 2.47 -9.05 -8.91
CA THR A 375 2.48 -9.74 -7.59
C THR A 375 2.49 -8.79 -6.40
N MET A 376 2.61 -7.47 -6.62
CA MET A 376 2.64 -6.51 -5.52
C MET A 376 1.28 -6.42 -4.82
N PRO A 377 1.20 -6.73 -3.51
CA PRO A 377 -0.08 -6.80 -2.82
C PRO A 377 -0.75 -5.43 -2.76
N GLY A 378 -2.00 -5.38 -3.22
CA GLY A 378 -2.83 -4.18 -3.21
C GLY A 378 -2.39 -3.07 -4.17
N ALA A 379 -1.47 -3.35 -5.09
CA ALA A 379 -1.12 -2.41 -6.16
C ALA A 379 -2.31 -2.23 -7.12
N PRO A 380 -2.51 -1.03 -7.68
CA PRO A 380 -3.54 -0.80 -8.69
C PRO A 380 -3.39 -1.74 -9.90
N SER A 381 -4.53 -2.23 -10.40
CA SER A 381 -4.56 -2.90 -11.69
C SER A 381 -4.13 -1.93 -12.79
N GLY A 382 -3.25 -2.40 -13.68
CA GLY A 382 -2.66 -1.55 -14.73
C GLY A 382 -1.58 -0.58 -14.23
N PHE A 383 -0.85 0.04 -15.17
CA PHE A 383 0.21 1.00 -14.87
C PHE A 383 -0.36 2.36 -14.44
N GLY A 384 0.33 3.03 -13.51
CA GLY A 384 -0.05 4.38 -13.10
C GLY A 384 0.28 4.72 -11.65
N ALA A 385 0.91 3.81 -10.92
CA ALA A 385 1.47 4.13 -9.63
C ALA A 385 2.80 4.89 -9.80
N ASN A 386 3.14 5.75 -8.84
CA ASN A 386 4.41 6.49 -8.81
C ASN A 386 5.63 5.55 -8.90
N ILE A 387 5.55 4.35 -8.31
CA ILE A 387 6.61 3.35 -8.43
C ILE A 387 6.79 2.81 -9.85
N ASP A 388 5.73 2.77 -10.66
CA ASP A 388 5.83 2.34 -12.05
C ASP A 388 6.58 3.40 -12.85
N PHE A 389 6.28 4.68 -12.64
CA PHE A 389 6.92 5.80 -13.34
C PHE A 389 8.41 5.94 -13.01
N ILE A 390 8.80 5.70 -11.76
CA ILE A 390 10.18 5.89 -11.30
C ILE A 390 11.01 4.60 -11.46
N GLY A 391 10.39 3.45 -11.23
CA GLY A 391 11.07 2.16 -11.19
C GLY A 391 10.89 1.36 -12.47
N VAL A 392 9.65 0.97 -12.74
CA VAL A 392 9.36 -0.09 -13.71
C VAL A 392 9.48 0.41 -15.15
N LEU A 393 8.80 1.49 -15.52
CA LEU A 393 8.73 1.99 -16.89
C LEU A 393 10.10 2.37 -17.46
N PRO A 394 10.96 3.15 -16.77
CA PRO A 394 12.31 3.44 -17.28
C PRO A 394 13.15 2.18 -17.45
N CYS A 395 13.03 1.21 -16.53
CA CYS A 395 13.76 -0.05 -16.62
C CYS A 395 13.29 -0.91 -17.80
N LEU A 396 11.99 -0.99 -18.07
CA LEU A 396 11.46 -1.70 -19.23
C LEU A 396 11.99 -1.10 -20.54
N VAL A 397 12.01 0.23 -20.64
CA VAL A 397 12.57 0.95 -21.81
C VAL A 397 14.07 0.66 -21.97
N LEU A 398 14.84 0.69 -20.88
CA LEU A 398 16.27 0.38 -20.96
C LEU A 398 16.53 -1.08 -21.34
N LEU A 399 15.70 -2.02 -20.86
CA LEU A 399 15.79 -3.43 -21.22
C LEU A 399 15.42 -3.68 -22.68
N THR A 400 14.41 -3.01 -23.23
CA THR A 400 14.06 -3.14 -24.66
C THR A 400 15.22 -2.66 -25.53
N PHE A 401 15.80 -1.48 -25.23
CA PHE A 401 16.97 -1.00 -25.95
C PHE A 401 18.13 -1.98 -25.84
N SER A 402 18.46 -2.44 -24.64
CA SER A 402 19.51 -3.44 -24.41
C SER A 402 19.27 -4.71 -25.21
N SER A 403 18.04 -5.22 -25.25
CA SER A 403 17.67 -6.41 -26.01
C SER A 403 17.86 -6.19 -27.51
N VAL A 404 17.37 -5.07 -28.05
CA VAL A 404 17.48 -4.75 -29.48
C VAL A 404 18.95 -4.62 -29.91
N PHE A 405 19.77 -3.91 -29.14
CA PHE A 405 21.20 -3.75 -29.46
C PHE A 405 21.96 -5.08 -29.39
N MET A 406 21.68 -5.92 -28.39
CA MET A 406 22.27 -7.25 -28.28
C MET A 406 21.88 -8.13 -29.47
N SER A 407 20.60 -8.17 -29.84
CA SER A 407 20.12 -8.91 -31.01
C SER A 407 20.72 -8.38 -32.32
N ALA A 408 20.88 -7.07 -32.47
CA ALA A 408 21.52 -6.49 -33.64
C ALA A 408 22.99 -6.93 -33.77
N VAL A 409 23.75 -6.95 -32.67
CA VAL A 409 25.12 -7.47 -32.69
C VAL A 409 25.15 -8.94 -33.10
N PHE A 410 24.21 -9.76 -32.64
CA PHE A 410 24.13 -11.16 -33.04
C PHE A 410 23.79 -11.34 -34.53
N LEU A 411 22.88 -10.53 -35.06
CA LEU A 411 22.50 -10.60 -36.48
C LEU A 411 23.62 -10.13 -37.42
N PHE A 412 24.38 -9.12 -37.03
CA PHE A 412 25.41 -8.52 -37.88
C PHE A 412 26.83 -9.00 -37.60
N ARG A 413 27.06 -9.74 -36.50
CA ARG A 413 28.40 -10.21 -36.09
C ARG A 413 28.32 -11.60 -35.48
N ASN A 414 29.31 -12.45 -35.77
CA ASN A 414 29.50 -13.70 -35.05
C ASN A 414 29.73 -13.39 -33.55
N PRO A 415 28.78 -13.73 -32.68
CA PRO A 415 28.75 -13.28 -31.28
C PRO A 415 29.81 -14.00 -30.43
N GLU A 416 30.25 -15.17 -30.85
CA GLU A 416 31.21 -16.00 -30.12
C GLU A 416 32.66 -15.54 -30.31
N VAL A 417 32.91 -14.72 -31.33
CA VAL A 417 34.26 -14.26 -31.68
C VAL A 417 34.45 -12.82 -31.19
N ASP A 418 35.50 -12.61 -30.39
CA ASP A 418 35.91 -11.27 -29.95
C ASP A 418 36.22 -10.37 -31.15
N ALA A 419 35.77 -9.11 -31.11
CA ALA A 419 36.13 -8.15 -32.15
C ALA A 419 37.64 -7.89 -32.13
N PRO A 420 38.27 -7.64 -33.30
CA PRO A 420 39.70 -7.31 -33.37
C PRO A 420 40.09 -6.14 -32.44
N ARG A 421 39.19 -5.18 -32.23
CA ARG A 421 39.39 -4.05 -31.32
C ARG A 421 39.57 -4.48 -29.86
N TRP A 422 38.88 -5.53 -29.42
CA TRP A 422 38.99 -6.08 -28.07
C TRP A 422 40.35 -6.79 -27.91
N THR A 423 40.70 -7.66 -28.86
CA THR A 423 41.96 -8.41 -28.88
C THR A 423 43.18 -7.48 -28.87
N ASN A 424 43.15 -6.41 -29.69
CA ASN A 424 44.24 -5.44 -29.76
C ASN A 424 44.46 -4.68 -28.44
N ARG A 425 43.40 -4.39 -27.67
CA ARG A 425 43.54 -3.77 -26.35
C ARG A 425 44.26 -4.69 -25.37
N HIS A 426 43.92 -5.97 -25.34
CA HIS A 426 44.56 -6.94 -24.44
C HIS A 426 46.06 -7.09 -24.72
N ILE A 427 46.47 -7.11 -25.99
CA ILE A 427 47.90 -7.19 -26.37
C ILE A 427 48.67 -5.95 -25.90
N VAL A 428 48.09 -4.76 -26.01
CA VAL A 428 48.71 -3.51 -25.54
C VAL A 428 48.83 -3.46 -24.02
N TRP A 429 47.87 -4.02 -23.29
CA TRP A 429 47.95 -4.11 -21.82
C TRP A 429 48.96 -5.17 -21.36
N ALA A 430 49.02 -6.32 -22.04
CA ALA A 430 49.97 -7.40 -21.72
C ALA A 430 51.42 -7.03 -22.06
N SER A 431 51.64 -6.17 -23.05
CA SER A 431 52.97 -5.73 -23.47
C SER A 431 53.53 -4.53 -22.69
N ARG A 432 52.77 -3.94 -21.74
CA ARG A 432 53.34 -2.93 -20.84
C ARG A 432 54.31 -3.62 -19.87
N PRO A 433 55.62 -3.37 -19.95
CA PRO A 433 56.57 -3.98 -19.04
C PRO A 433 56.20 -3.55 -17.63
N THR A 434 55.90 -4.52 -16.77
CA THR A 434 55.87 -4.33 -15.33
C THR A 434 57.26 -3.85 -14.94
N HIS A 435 57.43 -2.53 -14.87
CA HIS A 435 58.65 -1.92 -14.34
C HIS A 435 58.87 -2.56 -12.98
N ALA A 436 59.85 -3.45 -12.92
CA ALA A 436 60.29 -4.11 -11.71
C ALA A 436 60.59 -2.98 -10.70
N ARG A 437 59.70 -2.84 -9.72
CA ARG A 437 59.93 -2.01 -8.56
C ARG A 437 61.08 -2.69 -7.82
N ASN A 438 62.30 -2.29 -8.14
CA ASN A 438 63.50 -2.60 -7.38
C ASN A 438 63.22 -2.28 -5.92
N GLN A 439 62.89 -3.30 -5.13
CA GLN A 439 62.97 -3.23 -3.68
C GLN A 439 64.46 -3.32 -3.37
N ASN A 440 65.08 -2.16 -3.14
CA ASN A 440 66.33 -2.09 -2.42
C ASN A 440 66.09 -2.63 -1.01
N VAL A 441 66.45 -3.90 -0.80
CA VAL A 441 66.68 -4.48 0.53
C VAL A 441 68.04 -3.96 0.98
N THR A 442 68.05 -2.92 1.81
CA THR A 442 69.23 -2.54 2.60
C THR A 442 69.28 -3.42 3.84
N VAL A 443 70.39 -4.16 3.95
CA VAL A 443 70.81 -5.03 5.06
C VAL A 443 71.13 -4.21 6.31
#